data_AF-A0A061BJ75-F1
#
_entry.id   AF-A0A061BJ75-F1
#
_cell.length_a   1.000
_cell.length_b   1.000
_cell.length_c   1.000
_cell.angle_alpha   90.00
_cell.angle_beta   90.00
_cell.angle_gamma   90.00
#
_symmetry.space_group_name_H-M   'P 1'
#
loop_
_entity.id
_entity.type
_entity.pdbx_description
1 polymer ?
#
loop_
_entity_poly.entity_id
_entity_poly.type
_entity_poly.pdbx_seq_one_letter_code
_entity_poly.pdbx_strand_id
1 'polypeptide(L)'
;MSSLAMSQSCMLAIEDNVHCGPYLQTLFCDTYYYIAAKHTNVYLSWAVYLPWTLYDYLKSLFDSFSSISCQDWGCSTCVDGSSCKPGKHGDGYGCKCRSLVGCRGVMSILYSYGFTFGDVKKLLSGDQRRYCRNLYAQLQNVLKSQYFTKLFEECDNFIWTIRQPFSYLVLTLWLLSFLYLIHIMVIRLDLLHIKSHLHSPSSHRIAAQSLLAAARVNKLNRVFYLQP
;
A
#
# COMPACT_ATOMS: atom_id res chain seq x y z
N MET A 1 -11.33 23.17 4.96
CA MET A 1 -12.40 22.62 4.09
C MET A 1 -11.90 22.60 2.65
N SER A 2 -11.36 21.47 2.21
CA SER A 2 -10.73 21.32 0.90
C SER A 2 -11.45 20.23 0.11
N SER A 3 -12.71 20.48 -0.26
CA SER A 3 -13.51 19.50 -1.02
C SER A 3 -13.59 19.88 -2.50
N LEU A 4 -13.63 18.84 -3.35
CA LEU A 4 -13.74 18.93 -4.81
C LEU A 4 -15.17 18.70 -5.33
N ALA A 5 -16.05 18.21 -4.47
CA ALA A 5 -17.40 17.76 -4.83
C ALA A 5 -18.45 18.33 -3.87
N MET A 6 -18.46 19.66 -3.71
CA MET A 6 -19.46 20.34 -2.87
C MET A 6 -20.64 20.82 -3.70
N SER A 7 -21.85 20.84 -3.12
CA SER A 7 -23.05 21.39 -3.78
C SER A 7 -23.00 22.91 -3.95
N GLN A 8 -22.22 23.59 -3.10
CA GLN A 8 -22.02 25.04 -3.10
C GLN A 8 -20.55 25.40 -3.16
N SER A 9 -20.25 26.50 -3.84
CA SER A 9 -18.91 27.09 -3.90
C SER A 9 -18.57 27.82 -2.60
N CYS A 10 -17.38 27.61 -2.08
CA CYS A 10 -16.84 28.44 -1.00
C CYS A 10 -16.58 29.84 -1.56
N MET A 11 -17.12 30.85 -0.88
CA MET A 11 -16.84 32.26 -1.15
C MET A 11 -15.92 32.75 -0.03
N LEU A 12 -14.65 32.35 -0.10
CA LEU A 12 -13.58 32.75 0.83
C LEU A 12 -12.65 33.73 0.15
N ALA A 13 -11.88 34.48 0.94
CA ALA A 13 -10.93 35.45 0.41
C ALA A 13 -9.85 34.73 -0.43
N ILE A 14 -9.27 35.42 -1.41
CA ILE A 14 -8.19 34.85 -2.24
C ILE A 14 -6.98 34.47 -1.37
N GLU A 15 -6.75 35.22 -0.29
CA GLU A 15 -5.70 34.98 0.70
C GLU A 15 -5.81 33.62 1.39
N ASP A 16 -7.03 33.11 1.57
CA ASP A 16 -7.25 31.80 2.20
C ASP A 16 -6.83 30.64 1.28
N ASN A 17 -6.61 30.91 -0.01
CA ASN A 17 -6.28 29.92 -1.05
C ASN A 17 -7.24 28.71 -1.08
N VAL A 18 -8.48 28.88 -0.58
CA VAL A 18 -9.51 27.84 -0.59
C VAL A 18 -10.48 28.12 -1.72
N HIS A 19 -10.56 27.20 -2.66
CA HIS A 19 -11.40 27.35 -3.84
C HIS A 19 -12.42 26.25 -3.94
N CYS A 20 -13.09 25.85 -2.85
CA CYS A 20 -14.03 24.73 -2.89
C CYS A 20 -15.24 25.00 -3.83
N GLY A 21 -15.79 23.94 -4.41
CA GLY A 21 -16.99 24.04 -5.25
C GLY A 21 -17.39 22.74 -5.92
N PRO A 22 -18.43 22.77 -6.77
CA PRO A 22 -18.97 21.61 -7.48
C PRO A 22 -18.10 21.22 -8.69
N TYR A 23 -16.81 20.95 -8.49
CA TYR A 23 -15.90 20.66 -9.59
C TYR A 23 -16.09 19.26 -10.17
N LEU A 24 -16.20 18.26 -9.30
CA LEU A 24 -16.20 16.86 -9.69
C LEU A 24 -17.53 16.19 -9.30
N GLN A 25 -18.06 15.42 -10.23
CA GLN A 25 -19.11 14.44 -10.01
C GLN A 25 -18.72 13.14 -10.71
N THR A 26 -18.98 12.01 -10.06
CA THR A 26 -18.68 10.69 -10.62
C THR A 26 -19.68 10.36 -11.72
N LEU A 27 -19.22 9.71 -12.79
CA LEU A 27 -20.11 9.22 -13.86
C LEU A 27 -20.98 8.03 -13.40
N PHE A 28 -20.60 7.36 -12.31
CA PHE A 28 -21.19 6.11 -11.83
C PHE A 28 -22.06 6.28 -10.56
N CYS A 29 -22.49 7.50 -10.23
CA CYS A 29 -23.19 7.78 -8.97
C CYS A 29 -24.41 6.87 -8.74
N ASP A 30 -25.24 6.66 -9.77
CA ASP A 30 -26.48 5.88 -9.66
C ASP A 30 -26.23 4.39 -9.44
N THR A 31 -25.21 3.83 -10.11
CA THR A 31 -24.83 2.42 -9.97
C THR A 31 -24.42 2.05 -8.55
N TYR A 32 -23.75 2.96 -7.83
CA TYR A 32 -23.32 2.69 -6.45
C TYR A 32 -24.50 2.51 -5.50
N TYR A 33 -25.63 3.18 -5.72
CA TYR A 33 -26.81 3.03 -4.86
C TYR A 33 -27.34 1.59 -4.85
N TYR A 34 -27.41 0.95 -6.03
CA TYR A 34 -27.90 -0.42 -6.17
C TYR A 34 -26.87 -1.47 -5.78
N ILE A 35 -25.60 -1.24 -6.10
CA ILE A 35 -24.51 -2.19 -5.84
C ILE A 35 -24.15 -2.18 -4.35
N ALA A 36 -24.36 -1.06 -3.65
CA ALA A 36 -23.96 -0.92 -2.26
C ALA A 36 -24.61 -1.93 -1.33
N ALA A 37 -25.92 -2.10 -1.43
CA ALA A 37 -26.64 -3.05 -0.57
C ALA A 37 -26.12 -4.49 -0.74
N LYS A 38 -25.71 -4.86 -1.96
CA LYS A 38 -25.23 -6.21 -2.30
C LYS A 38 -23.79 -6.47 -1.84
N HIS A 39 -22.96 -5.44 -1.81
CA HIS A 39 -21.52 -5.54 -1.54
C HIS A 39 -21.12 -4.95 -0.18
N THR A 40 -22.07 -4.87 0.77
CA THR A 40 -21.82 -4.36 2.12
C THR A 40 -20.67 -5.05 2.84
N ASN A 41 -20.51 -6.35 2.61
CA ASN A 41 -19.44 -7.17 3.20
C ASN A 41 -18.02 -6.81 2.71
N VAL A 42 -17.88 -6.14 1.57
CA VAL A 42 -16.57 -5.73 1.03
C VAL A 42 -16.29 -4.23 1.16
N TYR A 43 -17.26 -3.43 1.61
CA TYR A 43 -17.02 -1.99 1.76
C TYR A 43 -15.95 -1.67 2.77
N LEU A 44 -15.89 -2.42 3.87
CA LEU A 44 -14.86 -2.21 4.87
C LEU A 44 -13.47 -2.49 4.29
N SER A 45 -13.32 -3.55 3.49
CA SER A 45 -12.04 -3.83 2.84
C SER A 45 -11.70 -2.74 1.82
N TRP A 46 -12.66 -2.29 1.02
CA TRP A 46 -12.45 -1.19 0.07
C TRP A 46 -12.05 0.11 0.77
N ALA A 47 -12.75 0.49 1.84
CA ALA A 47 -12.46 1.69 2.61
C ALA A 47 -11.07 1.67 3.26
N VAL A 48 -10.55 0.49 3.58
CA VAL A 48 -9.24 0.31 4.24
C VAL A 48 -8.10 0.17 3.22
N TYR A 49 -8.30 -0.54 2.11
CA TYR A 49 -7.23 -0.84 1.15
C TYR A 49 -7.14 0.12 -0.04
N LEU A 50 -8.25 0.75 -0.45
CA LEU A 50 -8.26 1.68 -1.59
C LEU A 50 -7.78 3.11 -1.33
N PRO A 51 -7.67 3.65 -0.09
CA PRO A 51 -7.23 5.04 0.11
C PRO A 51 -5.92 5.40 -0.58
N TRP A 52 -4.91 4.54 -0.49
CA TRP A 52 -3.62 4.73 -1.16
C TRP A 52 -3.79 4.83 -2.68
N THR A 53 -4.55 3.89 -3.25
CA THR A 53 -4.87 3.86 -4.68
C THR A 53 -5.68 5.08 -5.12
N LEU A 54 -6.63 5.53 -4.30
CA LEU A 54 -7.41 6.74 -4.55
C LEU A 54 -6.49 7.96 -4.62
N TYR A 55 -5.55 8.09 -3.70
CA TYR A 55 -4.56 9.17 -3.73
C TYR A 55 -3.70 9.15 -4.99
N ASP A 56 -3.19 7.98 -5.37
CA ASP A 56 -2.38 7.83 -6.59
C ASP A 56 -3.17 8.19 -7.85
N TYR A 57 -4.46 7.82 -7.92
CA TYR A 57 -5.32 8.22 -9.02
C TYR A 57 -5.65 9.72 -9.01
N LEU A 58 -5.89 10.33 -7.86
CA LEU A 58 -6.08 11.78 -7.76
C LEU A 58 -4.80 12.54 -8.17
N LYS A 59 -3.63 12.01 -7.79
CA LYS A 59 -2.33 12.57 -8.18
C LYS A 59 -2.14 12.45 -9.69
N SER A 60 -2.43 11.28 -10.26
CA SER A 60 -2.37 11.05 -11.71
C SER A 60 -3.34 11.96 -12.47
N LEU A 61 -4.54 12.20 -11.92
CA LEU A 61 -5.49 13.18 -12.46
C LEU A 61 -4.92 14.60 -12.41
N PHE A 62 -4.29 14.99 -11.31
CA PHE A 62 -3.66 16.31 -11.18
C PHE A 62 -2.49 16.49 -12.14
N ASP A 63 -1.63 15.48 -12.29
CA ASP A 63 -0.50 15.50 -13.22
C ASP A 63 -1.00 15.57 -14.67
N SER A 64 -2.01 14.78 -15.02
CA SER A 64 -2.68 14.85 -16.33
C SER A 64 -3.36 16.19 -16.57
N PHE A 65 -3.99 16.78 -15.55
CA PHE A 65 -4.56 18.12 -15.62
C PHE A 65 -3.48 19.18 -15.87
N SER A 66 -2.35 19.10 -15.16
CA SER A 66 -1.25 20.06 -15.30
C SER A 66 -0.56 19.98 -16.67
N SER A 67 -0.58 18.80 -17.31
CA SER A 67 0.02 18.54 -18.62
C SER A 67 -0.84 18.96 -19.81
N ILE A 68 -2.06 19.45 -19.59
CA ILE A 68 -2.96 19.91 -20.67
C ILE A 68 -2.34 21.08 -21.45
N SER A 69 -2.23 20.89 -22.76
CA SER A 69 -1.98 21.98 -23.71
C SER A 69 -3.29 22.49 -24.28
N CYS A 70 -3.75 23.67 -23.85
CA CYS A 70 -5.01 24.24 -24.33
C CYS A 70 -5.02 24.56 -25.84
N GLN A 71 -3.84 24.72 -26.45
CA GLN A 71 -3.69 24.98 -27.88
C GLN A 71 -4.19 23.79 -28.70
N ASP A 72 -3.83 22.57 -28.33
CA ASP A 72 -4.21 21.33 -29.02
C ASP A 72 -5.73 21.09 -28.96
N TRP A 73 -6.38 21.66 -27.96
CA TRP A 73 -7.84 21.61 -27.77
C TRP A 73 -8.59 22.79 -28.40
N GLY A 74 -7.91 23.62 -29.21
CA GLY A 74 -8.52 24.71 -29.98
C GLY A 74 -8.92 25.93 -29.14
N CYS A 75 -8.23 26.19 -28.03
CA CYS A 75 -8.54 27.35 -27.19
C CYS A 75 -8.03 28.67 -27.81
N SER A 76 -8.95 29.53 -28.24
CA SER A 76 -8.62 30.82 -28.87
C SER A 76 -7.87 31.82 -27.97
N THR A 77 -7.99 31.71 -26.65
CA THR A 77 -7.26 32.58 -25.71
C THR A 77 -5.89 32.04 -25.29
N CYS A 78 -5.55 30.81 -25.67
CA CYS A 78 -4.26 30.18 -25.38
C CYS A 78 -3.44 29.90 -26.65
N VAL A 79 -3.76 30.56 -27.76
CA VAL A 79 -3.18 30.33 -29.10
C VAL A 79 -1.67 30.57 -29.13
N ASP A 80 -1.18 31.55 -28.37
CA ASP A 80 0.24 31.91 -28.39
C ASP A 80 1.15 30.80 -27.81
N GLY A 81 0.60 29.75 -27.19
CA GLY A 81 1.33 28.60 -26.62
C GLY A 81 2.29 28.95 -25.47
N SER A 82 2.57 30.24 -25.26
CA SER A 82 3.55 30.76 -24.31
C SER A 82 3.08 30.67 -22.88
N SER A 83 1.78 30.87 -22.62
CA SER A 83 1.22 30.84 -21.27
C SER A 83 0.82 29.43 -20.83
N CYS A 84 0.18 28.64 -21.69
CA CYS A 84 -0.38 27.33 -21.34
C CYS A 84 0.45 26.18 -21.91
N LYS A 85 1.66 25.99 -21.39
CA LYS A 85 2.54 24.87 -21.75
C LYS A 85 2.15 23.60 -20.97
N PRO A 86 2.40 22.41 -21.53
CA PRO A 86 2.33 21.16 -20.77
C PRO A 86 3.14 21.27 -19.46
N GLY A 87 2.53 20.91 -18.34
CA GLY A 87 3.10 20.99 -16.98
C GLY A 87 2.82 22.32 -16.27
N LYS A 88 2.21 23.30 -16.96
CA LYS A 88 1.87 24.63 -16.42
C LYS A 88 0.39 24.97 -16.55
N HIS A 89 -0.45 24.01 -16.92
CA HIS A 89 -1.89 24.24 -17.00
C HIS A 89 -2.49 24.51 -15.63
N GLY A 90 -3.15 25.66 -15.48
CA GLY A 90 -3.78 26.08 -14.23
C GLY A 90 -2.81 26.57 -13.14
N ASP A 91 -1.49 26.45 -13.35
CA ASP A 91 -0.49 27.01 -12.43
C ASP A 91 -0.51 28.55 -12.54
N GLY A 92 -1.04 29.22 -11.51
CA GLY A 92 -1.22 30.67 -11.48
C GLY A 92 -2.05 31.19 -12.67
N TYR A 93 -1.39 31.94 -13.56
CA TYR A 93 -2.00 32.51 -14.77
C TYR A 93 -1.57 31.80 -16.07
N GLY A 94 -1.02 30.59 -15.99
CA GLY A 94 -0.59 29.82 -17.17
C GLY A 94 -1.75 29.53 -18.13
N CYS A 95 -2.93 29.21 -17.61
CA CYS A 95 -4.13 28.97 -18.43
C CYS A 95 -5.02 30.21 -18.49
N LYS A 96 -5.29 30.71 -19.71
CA LYS A 96 -6.16 31.88 -19.99
C LYS A 96 -7.54 31.50 -20.54
N CYS A 97 -8.04 30.29 -20.28
CA CYS A 97 -9.38 29.90 -20.69
C CYS A 97 -10.45 30.80 -20.05
N ARG A 98 -11.51 31.13 -20.80
CA ARG A 98 -12.60 32.01 -20.35
C ARG A 98 -13.37 31.48 -19.13
N SER A 99 -13.37 30.16 -18.95
CA SER A 99 -13.91 29.47 -17.79
C SER A 99 -13.30 28.07 -17.69
N LEU A 100 -13.45 27.44 -16.52
CA LEU A 100 -13.07 26.04 -16.33
C LEU A 100 -13.86 25.11 -17.27
N VAL A 101 -15.18 25.26 -17.31
CA VAL A 101 -16.07 24.42 -18.14
C VAL A 101 -15.82 24.65 -19.64
N GLY A 102 -15.42 25.86 -20.03
CA GLY A 102 -15.06 26.17 -21.41
C GLY A 102 -13.74 25.56 -21.87
N CYS A 103 -12.94 25.00 -20.95
CA CYS A 103 -11.70 24.32 -21.31
C CYS A 103 -11.98 22.88 -21.74
N ARG A 104 -11.94 22.65 -23.06
CA ARG A 104 -12.19 21.32 -23.66
C ARG A 104 -11.19 20.25 -23.19
N GLY A 105 -9.93 20.62 -22.99
CA GLY A 105 -8.90 19.72 -22.48
C GLY A 105 -9.23 19.22 -21.07
N VAL A 106 -9.69 20.10 -20.18
CA VAL A 106 -10.10 19.72 -18.83
C VAL A 106 -11.27 18.74 -18.88
N MET A 107 -12.29 19.03 -19.69
CA MET A 107 -13.44 18.14 -19.84
C MET A 107 -13.01 16.74 -20.31
N SER A 108 -12.12 16.65 -21.30
CA SER A 108 -11.60 15.37 -21.79
C SER A 108 -10.86 14.57 -20.70
N ILE A 109 -10.01 15.24 -19.91
CA ILE A 109 -9.28 14.58 -18.82
C ILE A 109 -10.24 14.14 -17.71
N LEU A 110 -11.23 14.95 -17.34
CA LEU A 110 -12.21 14.52 -16.33
C LEU A 110 -12.93 13.25 -16.78
N TYR A 111 -13.40 13.18 -18.03
CA TYR A 111 -14.06 11.98 -18.55
C TYR A 111 -13.15 10.75 -18.59
N SER A 112 -11.88 10.90 -18.98
CA SER A 112 -10.95 9.76 -19.01
C SER A 112 -10.70 9.17 -17.62
N TYR A 113 -10.84 9.99 -16.57
CA TYR A 113 -10.73 9.58 -15.18
C TYR A 113 -12.09 9.26 -14.51
N GLY A 114 -13.19 9.21 -15.28
CA GLY A 114 -14.51 8.81 -14.76
C GLY A 114 -15.28 9.92 -14.04
N PHE A 115 -14.90 11.18 -14.27
CA PHE A 115 -15.54 12.36 -13.70
C PHE A 115 -16.22 13.24 -14.76
N THR A 116 -17.18 14.04 -14.30
CA THR A 116 -17.76 15.16 -15.02
C THR A 116 -17.84 16.37 -14.08
N PHE A 117 -18.21 17.54 -14.61
CA PHE A 117 -18.49 18.71 -13.79
C PHE A 117 -19.74 18.51 -12.95
N GLY A 118 -19.66 18.77 -11.64
CA GLY A 118 -20.81 18.55 -10.74
C GLY A 118 -21.96 19.54 -10.93
N ASP A 119 -21.66 20.83 -11.13
CA ASP A 119 -22.68 21.83 -11.44
C ASP A 119 -22.15 22.88 -12.39
N VAL A 120 -22.36 22.63 -13.69
CA VAL A 120 -21.93 23.51 -14.78
C VAL A 120 -22.49 24.92 -14.62
N LYS A 121 -23.76 25.07 -14.22
CA LYS A 121 -24.40 26.39 -14.10
C LYS A 121 -23.68 27.22 -13.04
N LYS A 122 -23.46 26.65 -11.85
CA LYS A 122 -22.74 27.35 -10.76
C LYS A 122 -21.29 27.66 -11.12
N LEU A 123 -20.59 26.77 -11.82
CA LEU A 123 -19.20 27.01 -12.24
C LEU A 123 -19.07 28.13 -13.30
N LEU A 124 -20.14 28.42 -14.05
CA LEU A 124 -20.19 29.49 -15.06
C LEU A 124 -20.80 30.81 -14.57
N SER A 125 -21.64 30.76 -13.54
CA SER A 125 -22.31 31.92 -12.92
C SER A 125 -21.32 33.04 -12.63
N GLY A 126 -21.66 34.29 -12.96
CA GLY A 126 -20.75 35.44 -12.83
C GLY A 126 -20.11 35.57 -11.44
N ASP A 127 -20.91 35.41 -10.39
CA ASP A 127 -20.48 35.56 -8.99
C ASP A 127 -19.61 34.39 -8.50
N GLN A 128 -19.71 33.22 -9.12
CA GLN A 128 -19.01 31.99 -8.70
C GLN A 128 -18.15 31.40 -9.82
N ARG A 129 -17.82 32.20 -10.83
CA ARG A 129 -17.15 31.71 -12.03
C ARG A 129 -15.80 31.11 -11.68
N ARG A 130 -15.62 29.83 -11.99
CA ARG A 130 -14.38 29.11 -11.73
C ARG A 130 -13.50 29.06 -12.98
N TYR A 131 -12.20 29.19 -12.75
CA TYR A 131 -11.16 29.10 -13.77
C TYR A 131 -10.28 27.87 -13.51
N CYS A 132 -9.47 27.48 -14.50
CA CYS A 132 -8.55 26.34 -14.40
C CYS A 132 -7.60 26.47 -13.19
N ARG A 133 -7.16 27.70 -12.86
CA ARG A 133 -6.32 27.97 -11.68
C ARG A 133 -6.98 27.64 -10.34
N ASN A 134 -8.30 27.80 -10.25
CA ASN A 134 -9.03 27.52 -9.02
C ASN A 134 -9.10 26.01 -8.79
N LEU A 135 -9.35 25.24 -9.86
CA LEU A 135 -9.32 23.78 -9.79
C LEU A 135 -7.91 23.25 -9.51
N TYR A 136 -6.88 23.83 -10.16
CA TYR A 136 -5.48 23.48 -9.93
C TYR A 136 -5.09 23.62 -8.46
N ALA A 137 -5.30 24.82 -7.89
CA ALA A 137 -4.99 25.09 -6.50
C ALA A 137 -5.83 24.21 -5.55
N GLN A 138 -7.11 23.96 -5.86
CA GLN A 138 -7.95 23.10 -5.05
C GLN A 138 -7.49 21.63 -5.06
N LEU A 139 -7.13 21.07 -6.24
CA LEU A 139 -6.57 19.73 -6.35
C LEU A 139 -5.25 19.63 -5.59
N GLN A 140 -4.38 20.64 -5.73
CA GLN A 140 -3.12 20.68 -5.02
C GLN A 140 -3.32 20.72 -3.49
N ASN A 141 -4.30 21.49 -3.01
CA ASN A 141 -4.65 21.56 -1.59
C ASN A 141 -5.21 20.24 -1.05
N VAL A 142 -6.00 19.52 -1.86
CA VAL A 142 -6.54 18.20 -1.50
C VAL A 142 -5.40 17.19 -1.38
N LEU A 143 -4.50 17.15 -2.36
CA LEU A 143 -3.35 16.23 -2.37
C LEU A 143 -2.34 16.51 -1.25
N LYS A 144 -2.12 17.79 -0.90
CA LYS A 144 -1.22 18.18 0.20
C LYS A 144 -1.91 18.19 1.56
N SER A 145 -3.17 17.79 1.64
CA SER A 145 -3.93 17.86 2.87
C SER A 145 -3.47 16.82 3.89
N GLN A 146 -3.44 17.22 5.17
CA GLN A 146 -3.24 16.30 6.29
C GLN A 146 -4.33 15.23 6.40
N TYR A 147 -5.49 15.39 5.76
CA TYR A 147 -6.56 14.40 5.81
C TYR A 147 -6.15 13.07 5.18
N PHE A 148 -5.38 13.06 4.08
CA PHE A 148 -4.88 11.81 3.50
C PHE A 148 -3.85 11.14 4.41
N THR A 149 -2.93 11.91 4.99
CA THR A 149 -1.94 11.38 5.94
C THR A 149 -2.62 10.72 7.13
N LYS A 150 -3.58 11.41 7.75
CA LYS A 150 -4.37 10.84 8.86
C LYS A 150 -5.18 9.63 8.42
N LEU A 151 -5.79 9.66 7.24
CA LEU A 151 -6.54 8.52 6.71
C LEU A 151 -5.64 7.29 6.55
N PHE A 152 -4.44 7.45 5.99
CA PHE A 152 -3.49 6.35 5.83
C PHE A 152 -3.03 5.80 7.18
N GLU A 153 -2.70 6.68 8.13
CA GLU A 153 -2.32 6.28 9.48
C GLU A 153 -3.42 5.45 10.17
N GLU A 154 -4.67 5.91 10.10
CA GLU A 154 -5.80 5.19 10.68
C GLU A 154 -6.08 3.85 9.95
N CYS A 155 -5.93 3.80 8.62
CA CYS A 155 -6.04 2.54 7.88
C CYS A 155 -4.95 1.54 8.27
N ASP A 156 -3.71 1.99 8.40
CA ASP A 156 -2.58 1.15 8.81
C ASP A 156 -2.74 0.66 10.25
N ASN A 157 -3.17 1.55 11.16
CA ASN A 157 -3.49 1.21 12.55
C ASN A 157 -4.61 0.16 12.62
N PHE A 158 -5.64 0.30 11.79
CA PHE A 158 -6.75 -0.64 11.72
C PHE A 158 -6.29 -2.02 11.23
N ILE A 159 -5.53 -2.08 10.13
CA ILE A 159 -4.98 -3.34 9.59
C ILE A 159 -4.05 -4.00 10.62
N TRP A 160 -3.19 -3.22 11.26
CA TRP A 160 -2.27 -3.71 12.28
C TRP A 160 -3.01 -4.30 13.48
N THR A 161 -4.05 -3.61 13.97
CA THR A 161 -4.85 -4.06 15.11
C THR A 161 -5.56 -5.38 14.81
N ILE A 162 -6.09 -5.56 13.61
CA ILE A 162 -6.73 -6.82 13.20
C ILE A 162 -5.69 -7.95 13.08
N ARG A 163 -4.47 -7.65 12.61
CA ARG A 163 -3.42 -8.65 12.38
C ARG A 163 -2.65 -9.03 13.65
N GLN A 164 -2.56 -8.13 14.63
CA GLN A 164 -1.88 -8.33 15.92
C GLN A 164 -2.06 -9.72 16.56
N PRO A 165 -3.29 -10.22 16.78
CA PRO A 165 -3.48 -11.54 17.40
C PRO A 165 -2.90 -12.68 16.56
N PHE A 166 -3.02 -12.60 15.22
CA PHE A 166 -2.44 -13.59 14.32
C PHE A 166 -0.91 -13.52 14.31
N SER A 167 -0.34 -12.32 14.34
CA SER A 167 1.11 -12.14 14.43
C SER A 167 1.68 -12.77 15.70
N TYR A 168 1.03 -12.58 16.86
CA TYR A 168 1.45 -13.23 18.10
C TYR A 168 1.26 -14.74 18.06
N LEU A 169 0.16 -15.24 17.48
CA LEU A 169 -0.06 -16.68 17.32
C LEU A 169 1.05 -17.31 16.45
N VAL A 170 1.39 -16.69 15.32
CA VAL A 170 2.48 -17.18 14.45
C VAL A 170 3.82 -17.15 15.19
N LEU A 171 4.10 -16.07 15.92
CA LEU A 171 5.32 -15.95 16.72
C LEU A 171 5.40 -17.05 17.80
N THR A 172 4.32 -17.31 18.53
CA THR A 172 4.30 -18.34 19.58
C THR A 172 4.43 -19.75 19.00
N LEU A 173 3.79 -20.04 17.87
CA LEU A 173 3.97 -21.33 17.17
C LEU A 173 5.41 -21.53 16.71
N TRP A 174 6.05 -20.49 16.18
CA TRP A 174 7.47 -20.54 15.80
C TRP A 174 8.39 -20.79 16.99
N LEU A 175 8.18 -20.06 18.10
CA LEU A 175 8.95 -20.27 19.33
C LEU A 175 8.76 -21.69 19.89
N LEU A 176 7.52 -22.20 19.90
CA LEU A 176 7.22 -23.55 20.34
C LEU A 176 7.89 -24.61 19.46
N SER A 177 7.85 -24.43 18.13
CA SER A 177 8.52 -25.32 17.18
C SER A 177 10.03 -25.36 17.40
N PHE A 178 10.67 -24.20 17.59
CA PHE A 178 12.10 -24.11 17.86
C PHE A 178 12.48 -24.77 19.19
N LEU A 179 11.71 -24.52 20.25
CA LEU A 179 11.90 -25.18 21.55
C LEU A 179 11.77 -26.70 21.45
N TYR A 180 10.79 -27.20 20.69
CA TYR A 180 10.61 -28.64 20.45
C TYR A 180 11.82 -29.27 19.74
N LEU A 181 12.37 -28.60 18.73
CA LEU A 181 13.57 -29.06 18.03
C LEU A 181 14.79 -29.09 18.97
N ILE A 182 15.02 -28.03 19.76
CA ILE A 182 16.10 -28.00 20.76
C ILE A 182 15.93 -29.14 21.76
N HIS A 183 14.72 -29.33 22.29
CA HIS A 183 14.44 -30.37 23.27
C HIS A 183 14.78 -31.76 22.73
N ILE A 184 14.43 -32.07 21.48
CA ILE A 184 14.81 -33.34 20.84
C ILE A 184 16.33 -33.43 20.66
N MET A 185 17.00 -32.37 20.21
CA MET A 185 18.46 -32.39 20.04
C MET A 185 19.20 -32.62 21.35
N VAL A 186 18.79 -31.94 22.43
CA VAL A 186 19.38 -32.09 23.76
C VAL A 186 19.12 -33.49 24.31
N ILE A 187 17.88 -34.00 24.25
CA ILE A 187 17.59 -35.37 24.69
C ILE A 187 18.41 -36.39 23.90
N ARG A 188 18.54 -36.22 22.58
CA ARG A 188 19.36 -37.13 21.77
C ARG A 188 20.83 -37.05 22.15
N LEU A 189 21.36 -35.85 22.41
CA LEU A 189 22.75 -35.66 22.84
C LEU A 189 22.98 -36.25 24.23
N ASP A 190 22.08 -36.03 25.19
CA ASP A 190 22.15 -36.59 26.54
C ASP A 190 22.06 -38.12 26.51
N LEU A 191 21.16 -38.69 25.70
CA LEU A 191 21.08 -40.14 25.50
C LEU A 191 22.38 -40.70 24.88
N LEU A 192 22.97 -40.00 23.91
CA LEU A 192 24.26 -40.38 23.33
C LEU A 192 25.39 -40.25 24.37
N HIS A 193 25.37 -39.21 25.18
CA HIS A 193 26.38 -38.95 26.21
C HIS A 193 26.33 -40.00 27.32
N ILE A 194 25.13 -40.28 27.86
CA ILE A 194 24.89 -41.35 28.85
C ILE A 194 25.29 -42.71 28.26
N LYS A 195 24.89 -43.02 27.01
CA LYS A 195 25.24 -44.28 26.36
C LYS A 195 26.75 -44.41 26.13
N SER A 196 27.45 -43.32 25.83
CA SER A 196 28.91 -43.33 25.71
C SER A 196 29.62 -43.59 27.04
N HIS A 197 29.08 -43.09 28.15
CA HIS A 197 29.58 -43.40 29.49
C HIS A 197 29.21 -44.81 29.98
N LEU A 198 28.05 -45.33 29.57
CA LEU A 198 27.64 -46.70 29.87
C LEU A 198 28.39 -47.74 29.02
N HIS A 199 28.82 -47.36 27.81
CA HIS A 199 29.73 -48.17 27.01
C HIS A 199 31.12 -48.09 27.64
N SER A 200 31.37 -49.03 28.54
CA SER A 200 32.54 -49.11 29.39
C SER A 200 33.87 -48.91 28.65
N PRO A 201 34.92 -48.42 29.33
CA PRO A 201 36.30 -48.29 28.83
C PRO A 201 36.99 -49.67 28.68
N SER A 202 36.27 -50.66 28.17
CA SER A 202 36.79 -52.00 27.87
C SER A 202 37.47 -52.06 26.49
N SER A 203 37.22 -51.08 25.61
CA SER A 203 37.87 -51.04 24.28
C SER A 203 39.38 -50.79 24.36
N HIS A 204 39.84 -49.90 25.25
CA HIS A 204 41.28 -49.61 25.41
C HIS A 204 42.03 -50.56 26.36
N ARG A 205 41.33 -51.50 27.03
CA ARG A 205 41.98 -52.56 27.84
C ARG A 205 42.25 -53.84 27.06
N ILE A 206 42.08 -53.82 25.73
CA ILE A 206 42.55 -54.89 24.87
C ILE A 206 44.06 -54.68 24.66
N ALA A 207 44.87 -55.31 25.50
CA ALA A 207 46.30 -55.39 25.26
C ALA A 207 46.52 -56.10 23.91
N ALA A 208 47.06 -55.41 22.90
CA ALA A 208 47.33 -56.02 21.59
C ALA A 208 48.18 -57.31 21.69
N GLN A 209 48.97 -57.42 22.76
CA GLN A 209 49.73 -58.61 23.13
C GLN A 209 48.85 -59.83 23.44
N SER A 210 47.68 -59.68 24.08
CA SER A 210 46.79 -60.81 24.36
C SER A 210 46.08 -61.32 23.10
N LEU A 211 45.78 -60.42 22.15
CA LEU A 211 45.27 -60.78 20.82
C LEU A 211 46.29 -61.54 19.98
N LEU A 212 47.54 -61.08 19.92
CA LEU A 212 48.60 -61.78 19.21
C LEU A 212 48.93 -63.13 19.86
N ALA A 213 48.88 -63.24 21.18
CA ALA A 213 49.06 -64.50 21.89
C ALA A 213 47.91 -65.49 21.58
N ALA A 214 46.66 -65.04 21.56
CA ALA A 214 45.51 -65.87 21.21
C ALA A 214 45.49 -66.31 19.74
N ALA A 215 45.94 -65.44 18.82
CA ALA A 215 46.10 -65.74 17.40
C ALA A 215 47.21 -66.78 17.17
N ARG A 216 48.34 -66.69 17.89
CA ARG A 216 49.46 -67.63 17.76
C ARG A 216 49.11 -69.05 18.21
N VAL A 217 48.14 -69.19 19.13
CA VAL A 217 47.67 -70.48 19.66
C VAL A 217 46.39 -70.96 18.96
N ASN A 218 45.95 -70.28 17.89
CA ASN A 218 44.75 -70.63 17.11
C ASN A 218 43.48 -70.79 17.97
N LYS A 219 43.40 -70.05 19.09
CA LYS A 219 42.29 -70.09 20.06
C LYS A 219 41.47 -68.79 20.07
N LEU A 220 41.47 -68.04 18.97
CA LEU A 220 40.68 -66.81 18.80
C LEU A 220 39.18 -67.04 19.12
N ASN A 221 38.64 -68.21 18.78
CA ASN A 221 37.24 -68.57 19.08
C ASN A 221 36.93 -68.81 20.57
N ARG A 222 37.93 -68.80 21.47
CA ARG A 222 37.73 -68.89 22.95
C ARG A 222 37.91 -67.55 23.66
N VAL A 223 38.06 -66.46 22.90
CA VAL A 223 38.14 -65.11 23.44
C VAL A 223 36.70 -64.62 23.66
N PHE A 224 36.15 -64.96 24.84
CA PHE A 224 34.73 -64.79 25.19
C PHE A 224 34.18 -63.36 25.12
N TYR A 225 35.04 -62.35 25.00
CA TYR A 225 34.67 -60.93 24.93
C TYR A 225 34.60 -60.39 23.49
N LEU A 226 34.83 -61.22 22.46
CA LEU A 226 34.66 -60.87 21.04
C LEU A 226 33.42 -61.50 20.39
N GLN A 227 32.60 -62.22 21.15
CA GLN A 227 31.29 -62.66 20.66
C GLN A 227 30.26 -61.55 20.93
N PRO A 228 29.40 -61.22 19.94
CA PRO A 228 28.44 -60.12 20.04
C PRO A 228 27.43 -60.30 21.18
#